data_AF-A0A2W2DP77-F1
#
_entry.id   AF-A0A2W2DP77-F1
#
_cell.length_a   1.000
_cell.length_b   1.000
_cell.length_c   1.000
_cell.angle_alpha   90.00
_cell.angle_beta   90.00
_cell.angle_gamma   90.00
#
_symmetry.space_group_name_H-M   'P 1'
#
loop_
_entity.id
_entity.type
_entity.pdbx_description
1 polymer ?
#
loop_
_entity_poly.entity_id
_entity_poly.type
_entity_poly.pdbx_seq_one_letter_code
_entity_poly.pdbx_strand_id
1 'polypeptide(L)'
;MFGKEKSPLAVVIKAAFEEARLRGDRRMGTEHLLLGLLHHPESAQALGVDLAAARTALEELDRAALRMLGLEVGDLPGTPRKHPRVPDTALTSSARAVLNQAIKATTMKTRHEVPRHLTLGLLEQTPPDPVAQLVDQLGIDRTTVRSRI
;
A
#
# COMPACT_ATOMS: atom_id res chain seq x y z
N MET A 1 -32.87 1.42 10.96
CA MET A 1 -32.00 0.43 10.28
C MET A 1 -30.70 1.14 9.93
N PHE A 2 -29.67 1.04 10.76
CA PHE A 2 -28.36 1.62 10.45
C PHE A 2 -27.58 0.58 9.64
N GLY A 3 -27.45 0.81 8.34
CA GLY A 3 -26.51 0.04 7.52
C GLY A 3 -25.14 0.16 8.16
N LYS A 4 -24.52 -0.96 8.52
CA LYS A 4 -23.14 -0.96 9.04
C LYS A 4 -22.22 -0.48 7.93
N GLU A 5 -21.93 0.81 7.89
CA GLU A 5 -20.81 1.33 7.11
C GLU A 5 -19.57 0.55 7.52
N LYS A 6 -18.89 -0.04 6.53
CA LYS A 6 -17.67 -0.81 6.79
C LYS A 6 -16.61 0.16 7.30
N SER A 7 -15.89 -0.22 8.35
CA SER A 7 -14.76 0.57 8.87
C SER A 7 -13.82 0.95 7.72
N PRO A 8 -13.44 2.23 7.54
CA PRO A 8 -12.52 2.67 6.49
C PRO A 8 -11.23 1.84 6.46
N LEU A 9 -10.70 1.50 7.65
CA LEU A 9 -9.55 0.62 7.79
C LEU A 9 -9.80 -0.77 7.20
N ALA A 10 -10.96 -1.38 7.44
CA ALA A 10 -11.26 -2.71 6.91
C ALA A 10 -11.31 -2.73 5.38
N VAL A 11 -11.78 -1.63 4.76
CA VAL A 11 -11.78 -1.47 3.31
C VAL A 11 -10.35 -1.40 2.78
N VAL A 12 -9.51 -0.55 3.37
CA VAL A 12 -8.09 -0.38 3.00
C VAL A 12 -7.32 -1.69 3.13
N ILE A 13 -7.47 -2.40 4.26
CA ILE A 13 -6.77 -3.67 4.49
C ILE A 13 -7.22 -4.76 3.52
N LYS A 14 -8.53 -4.85 3.25
CA LYS A 14 -9.05 -5.80 2.26
C LYS A 14 -8.46 -5.51 0.88
N ALA A 15 -8.44 -4.24 0.47
CA ALA A 15 -7.86 -3.84 -0.80
C ALA A 15 -6.37 -4.18 -0.87
N ALA A 16 -5.60 -3.89 0.18
CA ALA A 16 -4.17 -4.22 0.25
C ALA A 16 -3.89 -5.73 0.12
N PHE A 17 -4.72 -6.60 0.72
CA PHE A 17 -4.61 -8.04 0.51
C PHE A 17 -4.95 -8.49 -0.92
N GLU A 18 -5.93 -7.84 -1.56
CA GLU A 18 -6.23 -8.11 -2.96
C GLU A 18 -5.07 -7.66 -3.87
N GLU A 19 -4.42 -6.52 -3.59
CA GLU A 19 -3.22 -6.09 -4.33
C GLU A 19 -2.08 -7.11 -4.20
N ALA A 20 -1.81 -7.59 -2.98
CA ALA A 20 -0.81 -8.64 -2.76
C ALA A 20 -1.15 -9.91 -3.54
N ARG A 21 -2.43 -10.31 -3.54
CA ARG A 21 -2.90 -11.47 -4.30
C ARG A 21 -2.74 -11.28 -5.81
N LEU A 22 -3.10 -10.10 -6.33
CA LEU A 22 -3.03 -9.77 -7.75
C LEU A 22 -1.59 -9.75 -8.26
N ARG A 23 -0.64 -9.35 -7.42
CA ARG A 23 0.80 -9.36 -7.73
C ARG A 23 1.45 -10.72 -7.51
N GLY A 24 0.74 -11.65 -6.88
CA GLY A 24 1.23 -12.99 -6.60
C GLY A 24 2.05 -13.10 -5.32
N ASP A 25 2.03 -12.08 -4.48
CA ASP A 25 2.75 -12.08 -3.22
C ASP A 25 2.09 -12.98 -2.19
N ARG A 26 2.93 -13.61 -1.35
CA ARG A 26 2.48 -14.51 -0.27
C ARG A 26 2.21 -13.77 1.03
N ARG A 27 2.60 -12.51 1.11
CA ARG A 27 2.47 -11.64 2.28
C ARG A 27 2.15 -10.22 1.81
N MET A 28 1.33 -9.52 2.58
CA MET A 28 1.06 -8.11 2.39
C MET A 28 2.23 -7.27 2.93
N GLY A 29 2.88 -6.54 2.02
CA GLY A 29 3.94 -5.56 2.30
C GLY A 29 3.42 -4.14 2.54
N THR A 30 4.34 -3.19 2.69
CA THR A 30 4.03 -1.76 2.91
C THR A 30 3.56 -1.08 1.61
N GLU A 31 4.12 -1.49 0.48
CA GLU A 31 3.69 -1.14 -0.87
C GLU A 31 2.23 -1.55 -1.11
N HIS A 32 1.84 -2.73 -0.64
CA HIS A 32 0.46 -3.20 -0.72
C HIS A 32 -0.50 -2.38 0.15
N LEU A 33 -0.04 -1.93 1.34
CA LEU A 33 -0.82 -1.01 2.18
C LEU A 33 -1.02 0.34 1.50
N LEU A 34 0.00 0.87 0.81
CA LEU A 34 -0.13 2.10 0.02
C LEU A 34 -1.12 1.91 -1.13
N LEU A 35 -1.01 0.84 -1.90
CA LEU A 35 -1.99 0.54 -2.96
C LEU A 35 -3.40 0.39 -2.38
N GLY A 36 -3.56 -0.28 -1.24
CA GLY A 36 -4.83 -0.41 -0.53
C GLY A 36 -5.44 0.92 -0.08
N LEU A 37 -4.60 1.90 0.31
CA LEU A 37 -5.05 3.27 0.60
C LEU A 37 -5.55 3.96 -0.66
N LEU A 38 -4.91 3.76 -1.81
CA LEU A 38 -5.29 4.39 -3.08
C LEU A 38 -6.66 3.90 -3.63
N HIS A 39 -7.23 2.81 -3.09
CA HIS A 39 -8.63 2.46 -3.33
C HIS A 39 -9.61 3.41 -2.63
N HIS A 40 -9.16 4.18 -1.65
CA HIS A 40 -9.96 5.16 -0.94
C HIS A 40 -9.75 6.57 -1.55
N PRO A 41 -10.80 7.21 -2.11
CA PRO A 41 -10.66 8.49 -2.83
C PRO A 41 -9.98 9.60 -2.04
N GLU A 42 -10.27 9.73 -0.74
CA GLU A 42 -9.65 10.75 0.13
C GLU A 42 -8.13 10.54 0.26
N SER A 43 -7.69 9.29 0.33
CA SER A 43 -6.26 8.97 0.45
C SER A 43 -5.53 9.18 -0.88
N ALA A 44 -6.16 8.81 -2.00
CA ALA A 44 -5.63 9.10 -3.33
C ALA A 44 -5.49 10.61 -3.58
N GLN A 45 -6.50 11.40 -3.18
CA GLN A 45 -6.46 12.85 -3.29
C GLN A 45 -5.36 13.46 -2.42
N ALA A 46 -5.21 12.99 -1.17
CA ALA A 46 -4.14 13.45 -0.27
C ALA A 46 -2.74 13.17 -0.83
N LEU A 47 -2.53 11.95 -1.34
CA LEU A 47 -1.26 11.50 -1.94
C LEU A 47 -0.99 12.15 -3.30
N GLY A 48 -2.04 12.62 -4.01
CA GLY A 48 -1.92 13.21 -5.33
C GLY A 48 -1.56 12.20 -6.42
N VAL A 49 -1.84 10.92 -6.18
CA VAL A 49 -1.50 9.80 -7.08
C VAL A 49 -2.70 8.88 -7.18
N ASP A 50 -2.95 8.32 -8.36
CA ASP A 50 -3.98 7.30 -8.57
C ASP A 50 -3.40 5.87 -8.45
N LEU A 51 -4.30 4.91 -8.25
CA LEU A 51 -3.94 3.50 -8.10
C LEU A 51 -3.23 2.92 -9.34
N ALA A 52 -3.59 3.37 -10.54
CA ALA A 52 -3.03 2.83 -11.77
C ALA A 52 -1.55 3.23 -11.92
N ALA A 53 -1.25 4.52 -11.70
CA ALA A 53 0.10 5.05 -11.69
C ALA A 53 0.98 4.34 -10.63
N ALA A 54 0.44 4.11 -9.43
CA ALA A 54 1.15 3.39 -8.37
C ALA A 54 1.46 1.93 -8.74
N ARG A 55 0.53 1.22 -9.38
CA ARG A 55 0.79 -0.14 -9.88
C ARG A 55 1.87 -0.16 -10.96
N THR A 56 1.79 0.75 -11.94
CA THR A 56 2.81 0.86 -13.00
C THR A 56 4.19 1.20 -12.45
N ALA A 57 4.27 2.12 -11.48
CA ALA A 57 5.52 2.47 -10.82
C ALA A 57 6.14 1.26 -10.09
N LEU A 58 5.32 0.48 -9.40
CA LEU A 58 5.77 -0.72 -8.70
C LEU A 58 6.25 -1.82 -9.67
N GLU A 59 5.54 -2.03 -10.78
CA GLU A 59 5.99 -2.94 -11.85
C GLU A 59 7.34 -2.52 -12.47
N GLU A 60 7.57 -1.21 -12.66
CA GLU A 60 8.85 -0.73 -13.17
C GLU A 60 9.98 -0.92 -12.16
N LEU A 61 9.70 -0.77 -10.85
CA LEU A 61 10.67 -1.07 -9.79
C LEU A 61 11.08 -2.55 -9.82
N ASP A 62 10.13 -3.48 -9.96
CA ASP A 62 10.44 -4.91 -10.09
C ASP A 62 11.28 -5.17 -11.34
N ARG A 63 10.90 -4.57 -12.47
CA ARG A 63 11.63 -4.75 -13.74
C ARG A 63 13.04 -4.20 -13.64
N ALA A 64 13.23 -3.04 -13.02
CA ALA A 64 14.55 -2.45 -12.76
C ALA A 64 15.39 -3.36 -11.87
N ALA A 65 14.82 -3.89 -10.78
CA ALA A 65 15.50 -4.82 -9.88
C ALA A 65 15.94 -6.11 -10.60
N LEU A 66 15.09 -6.66 -11.47
CA LEU A 66 15.42 -7.85 -12.27
C LEU A 66 16.52 -7.56 -13.31
N ARG A 67 16.46 -6.41 -13.99
CA ARG A 67 17.53 -5.98 -14.90
C ARG A 67 18.88 -5.84 -14.20
N MET A 68 18.90 -5.34 -12.97
CA MET A 68 20.13 -5.27 -12.16
C MET A 68 20.74 -6.65 -11.87
N LEU A 69 19.93 -7.70 -11.88
CA LEU A 69 20.37 -9.10 -11.76
C LEU A 69 20.70 -9.76 -13.11
N GLY A 70 20.67 -9.02 -14.21
CA GLY A 70 20.86 -9.54 -15.56
C GLY A 70 19.66 -10.31 -16.11
N LEU A 71 18.48 -10.14 -15.51
CA LEU A 71 17.23 -10.79 -15.94
C LEU A 71 16.39 -9.79 -16.74
N GLU A 72 16.30 -10.02 -18.06
CA GLU A 72 15.40 -9.29 -18.96
C GLU A 72 14.03 -9.98 -18.95
N VAL A 73 13.03 -9.30 -18.39
CA VAL A 73 11.64 -9.78 -18.42
C VAL A 73 10.92 -9.15 -19.60
N GLY A 74 10.51 -9.98 -20.56
CA GLY A 74 9.64 -9.56 -21.67
C GLY A 74 8.20 -9.27 -21.21
N ASP A 75 7.25 -9.23 -22.13
CA ASP A 75 5.83 -9.07 -21.78
C ASP A 75 5.27 -10.32 -21.09
N LEU A 76 5.40 -10.35 -19.75
CA LEU A 76 4.68 -11.28 -18.90
C LEU A 76 3.32 -10.70 -18.52
N PRO A 77 2.28 -11.54 -18.39
CA PRO A 77 1.01 -11.08 -17.86
C PRO A 77 1.20 -10.52 -16.46
N GLY A 78 0.81 -9.26 -16.24
CA GLY A 78 1.02 -8.52 -14.97
C GLY A 78 0.26 -9.06 -13.75
N THR A 79 -0.55 -10.11 -13.91
CA THR A 79 -1.16 -10.84 -12.79
C THR A 79 -1.01 -12.34 -13.00
N PRO A 80 -0.71 -13.12 -11.95
CA PRO A 80 -0.69 -14.56 -12.05
C PRO A 80 -2.07 -15.12 -12.39
N ARG A 81 -2.13 -16.07 -13.33
CA ARG A 81 -3.40 -16.69 -13.78
C ARG A 81 -4.22 -17.33 -12.65
N LYS A 82 -3.56 -17.86 -11.61
CA LYS A 82 -4.19 -18.41 -10.39
C LYS A 82 -3.23 -18.26 -9.20
N HIS A 83 -3.46 -17.27 -8.34
CA HIS A 83 -2.79 -17.20 -7.03
C HIS A 83 -3.78 -17.45 -5.88
N PRO A 84 -3.38 -18.24 -4.88
CA PRO A 84 -4.20 -18.48 -3.71
C PRO A 84 -4.42 -17.18 -2.94
N ARG A 85 -5.52 -17.13 -2.17
CA ARG A 85 -5.76 -16.00 -1.28
C ARG A 85 -4.61 -15.88 -0.28
N VAL A 86 -4.11 -14.65 -0.12
CA VAL A 86 -3.16 -14.31 0.94
C VAL A 86 -3.90 -14.40 2.29
N PRO A 87 -3.42 -15.18 3.27
CA PRO A 87 -4.05 -15.22 4.59
C PRO A 87 -4.07 -13.83 5.22
N ASP A 88 -5.18 -13.45 5.86
CA ASP A 88 -5.35 -12.11 6.44
C ASP A 88 -4.35 -11.80 7.58
N THR A 89 -3.59 -12.80 8.03
CA THR A 89 -2.51 -12.67 9.03
C THR A 89 -1.12 -12.52 8.41
N ALA A 90 -0.97 -12.73 7.11
CA ALA A 90 0.29 -12.78 6.40
C ALA A 90 0.79 -11.37 6.03
N LEU A 91 1.32 -10.64 7.03
CA LEU A 91 1.95 -9.34 6.85
C LEU A 91 3.47 -9.47 6.93
N THR A 92 4.20 -8.62 6.20
CA THR A 92 5.62 -8.39 6.48
C THR A 92 5.81 -7.69 7.83
N SER A 93 7.01 -7.77 8.40
CA SER A 93 7.32 -7.13 9.70
C SER A 93 7.09 -5.62 9.66
N SER A 94 7.52 -4.97 8.57
CA SER A 94 7.35 -3.52 8.36
C SER A 94 5.86 -3.15 8.22
N ALA A 95 5.11 -3.85 7.35
CA ALA A 95 3.67 -3.62 7.18
C ALA A 95 2.89 -3.78 8.50
N ARG A 96 3.23 -4.80 9.29
CA ARG A 96 2.64 -5.01 10.62
C ARG A 96 3.00 -3.89 11.58
N ALA A 97 4.25 -3.42 11.59
CA ALA A 97 4.70 -2.35 12.47
C ALA A 97 3.94 -1.05 12.18
N VAL A 98 3.89 -0.63 10.91
CA VAL A 98 3.18 0.59 10.48
C VAL A 98 1.70 0.51 10.81
N LEU A 99 1.03 -0.61 10.48
CA LEU A 99 -0.38 -0.80 10.79
C LEU A 99 -0.65 -0.72 12.30
N ASN A 100 0.16 -1.38 13.12
CA ASN A 100 0.01 -1.35 14.56
C ASN A 100 0.23 0.05 15.14
N GLN A 101 1.20 0.81 14.63
CA GLN A 101 1.44 2.19 15.04
C GLN A 101 0.26 3.09 14.69
N ALA A 102 -0.27 2.99 13.46
CA ALA A 102 -1.45 3.75 13.03
C ALA A 102 -2.67 3.43 13.89
N ILE A 103 -2.86 2.15 14.25
CA ILE A 103 -3.93 1.72 15.15
C ILE A 103 -3.77 2.31 16.54
N LYS A 104 -2.54 2.27 17.10
CA LYS A 104 -2.23 2.80 18.44
C LYS A 104 -2.33 4.33 18.54
N ALA A 105 -2.14 5.04 17.43
CA ALA A 105 -2.31 6.49 17.36
C ALA A 105 -3.78 6.94 17.46
N THR A 106 -4.73 6.00 17.37
CA THR A 106 -6.17 6.29 17.43
C THR A 106 -6.83 5.70 18.67
N THR A 107 -7.93 6.32 19.07
CA THR A 107 -8.85 5.78 20.09
C THR A 107 -10.06 5.14 19.42
N MET A 108 -10.96 4.53 20.21
CA MET A 108 -12.24 4.06 19.68
C MET A 108 -13.07 5.18 19.03
N LYS A 109 -12.98 6.41 19.53
CA LYS A 109 -13.70 7.57 18.98
C LYS A 109 -13.07 8.11 17.69
N THR A 110 -11.76 8.01 17.57
CA THR A 110 -10.99 8.51 16.40
C THR A 110 -10.59 7.40 15.44
N ARG A 111 -11.24 6.23 15.51
CA ARG A 111 -10.87 5.06 14.69
C ARG A 111 -11.00 5.28 13.18
N HIS A 112 -11.82 6.25 12.78
CA HIS A 112 -11.97 6.66 11.39
C HIS A 112 -10.70 7.35 10.85
N GLU A 113 -9.81 7.84 11.71
CA GLU A 113 -8.55 8.51 11.32
C GLU A 113 -7.39 7.52 11.08
N VAL A 114 -7.58 6.20 11.27
CA VAL A 114 -6.50 5.23 11.05
C VAL A 114 -5.90 5.31 9.63
N PRO A 115 -6.67 5.46 8.53
CA PRO A 115 -6.09 5.63 7.19
C PRO A 115 -5.13 6.83 7.08
N ARG A 116 -5.43 7.94 7.78
CA ARG A 116 -4.54 9.11 7.87
C ARG A 116 -3.23 8.75 8.56
N HIS A 117 -3.29 8.14 9.74
CA HIS A 117 -2.08 7.71 10.46
C HIS A 117 -1.29 6.63 9.71
N LEU A 118 -1.99 5.75 8.98
CA LEU A 118 -1.38 4.74 8.11
C LEU A 118 -0.60 5.42 6.97
N THR A 119 -1.18 6.43 6.33
CA THR A 119 -0.52 7.23 5.29
C THR A 119 0.76 7.88 5.83
N LEU A 120 0.68 8.53 7.00
CA LEU A 120 1.84 9.16 7.64
C LEU A 120 2.96 8.15 7.92
N GLY A 121 2.63 7.00 8.53
CA GLY A 121 3.62 5.98 8.86
C GLY A 121 4.27 5.32 7.63
N LEU A 122 3.54 5.21 6.52
CA LEU A 122 4.10 4.74 5.25
C LEU A 122 5.07 5.77 4.64
N LEU A 123 4.74 7.06 4.68
CA LEU A 123 5.61 8.14 4.19
C LEU A 123 6.88 8.33 5.04
N GLU A 124 6.89 7.82 6.26
CA GLU A 124 8.07 7.78 7.15
C GLU A 124 9.01 6.61 6.89
N GLN A 125 8.60 5.61 6.11
CA GLN A 125 9.49 4.51 5.76
C GLN A 125 10.66 5.00 4.90
N THR A 126 11.83 4.38 5.11
CA THR A 126 13.07 4.66 4.39
C THR A 126 13.53 3.42 3.64
N PRO A 127 14.33 3.57 2.56
CA PRO A 127 14.98 2.44 1.92
C PRO A 127 15.75 1.58 2.94
N PRO A 128 15.75 0.24 2.81
CA PRO A 128 15.31 -0.53 1.64
C PRO A 128 13.80 -0.88 1.62
N ASP A 129 12.95 -0.27 2.46
CA ASP A 129 11.51 -0.60 2.49
C ASP A 129 10.83 -0.36 1.13
N PRO A 130 10.01 -1.30 0.61
CA PRO A 130 9.40 -1.17 -0.72
C PRO A 130 8.49 0.05 -0.88
N VAL A 131 7.76 0.46 0.16
CA VAL A 131 6.89 1.66 0.05
C VAL A 131 7.73 2.93 -0.07
N ALA A 132 8.92 2.97 0.53
CA ALA A 132 9.80 4.12 0.42
C ALA A 132 10.30 4.28 -1.02
N GLN A 133 10.71 3.17 -1.65
CA GLN A 133 11.12 3.15 -3.06
C GLN A 133 9.95 3.53 -3.99
N LEU A 134 8.75 3.02 -3.71
CA LEU A 134 7.55 3.36 -4.48
C LEU A 134 7.16 4.83 -4.36
N VAL A 135 7.22 5.40 -3.16
CA VAL A 135 6.97 6.83 -2.91
C VAL A 135 7.97 7.70 -3.67
N ASP A 136 9.25 7.32 -3.69
CA ASP A 136 10.29 8.02 -4.43
C ASP A 136 10.09 7.89 -5.95
N GLN A 137 9.75 6.69 -6.45
CA GLN A 137 9.45 6.44 -7.87
C GLN A 137 8.24 7.25 -8.36
N LEU A 138 7.24 7.44 -7.50
CA LEU A 138 6.04 8.23 -7.79
C LEU A 138 6.25 9.74 -7.64
N GLY A 139 7.40 10.18 -7.13
CA GLY A 139 7.67 11.59 -6.87
C GLY A 139 6.73 12.21 -5.84
N ILE A 140 6.22 11.41 -4.89
CA ILE A 140 5.32 11.90 -3.85
C ILE A 140 6.11 12.78 -2.87
N ASP A 141 5.76 14.07 -2.83
CA ASP A 141 6.33 14.99 -1.85
C ASP A 141 5.71 14.77 -0.46
N ARG A 142 6.49 14.11 0.41
CA ARG A 142 6.15 13.81 1.80
C ARG A 142 5.77 15.06 2.60
N THR A 143 6.38 16.21 2.35
CA THR A 143 6.09 17.46 3.07
C THR A 143 4.74 18.03 2.66
N THR A 144 4.49 18.07 1.34
CA THR A 144 3.22 18.49 0.78
C THR A 144 2.08 17.59 1.27
N VAL A 145 2.24 16.26 1.24
CA VAL A 145 1.18 15.34 1.73
C VAL A 145 0.90 15.56 3.22
N ARG A 146 1.94 15.70 4.06
CA ARG A 146 1.77 15.98 5.50
C ARG A 146 1.02 17.29 5.79
N SER A 147 1.12 18.29 4.91
CA SER A 147 0.39 19.55 5.07
C SER A 147 -1.10 19.46 4.72
N ARG A 148 -1.49 18.46 3.92
CA ARG A 148 -2.86 18.26 3.42
C ARG A 148 -3.72 17.38 4.33
N ILE A 149 -3.09 16.55 5.15
CA ILE A 149 -3.76 15.59 6.04
C ILE A 149 -3.52 15.97 7.48
#